data_AF-A0AAD5KVT5-F1
#
_entry.id   AF-A0AAD5KVT5-F1
#
_cell.length_a   1.000
_cell.length_b   1.000
_cell.length_c   1.000
_cell.angle_alpha   90.00
_cell.angle_beta   90.00
_cell.angle_gamma   90.00
#
_symmetry.space_group_name_H-M   'P 1'
#
loop_
_entity.id
_entity.type
_entity.pdbx_description
1 polymer ?
#
loop_
_entity_poly.entity_id
_entity_poly.type
_entity_poly.pdbx_seq_one_letter_code
_entity_poly.pdbx_strand_id
1 'polypeptide(L)'
;MDEQFEDREFWDSSETKVKLHESSLSAVYHFKLWIGTVRSLKQNVSDYKTAIFGQKVIAYVDVLGTVIDKVSYGKTDIYVLDDGSGVISCHVIKHTAELERIAELRASLQTDSSIMLICNEEDDGLENLLTILEKEKSEYSVGETLHVQGKLSFYKEEWKIFANTIRVVEFEEENHRCIELHHLYKNIYKRNE
;
A
#
# COMPACT_ATOMS: atom_id res chain seq x y z
N MET A 1 58.13 -39.27 -24.04
CA MET A 1 58.27 -40.71 -23.76
C MET A 1 58.81 -40.85 -22.35
N ASP A 2 58.08 -41.24 -21.33
CA ASP A 2 56.67 -41.57 -21.14
C ASP A 2 56.38 -41.43 -19.63
N GLU A 3 55.13 -41.05 -19.34
CA GLU A 3 54.23 -41.33 -18.20
C GLU A 3 54.79 -42.20 -17.02
N GLN A 4 54.39 -42.06 -15.75
CA GLN A 4 53.05 -42.08 -15.12
C GLN A 4 53.24 -41.53 -13.67
N PHE A 5 52.44 -40.63 -13.07
CA PHE A 5 51.01 -40.63 -12.72
C PHE A 5 50.54 -41.84 -11.90
N GLU A 6 50.69 -41.76 -10.58
CA GLU A 6 49.70 -42.24 -9.60
C GLU A 6 49.79 -41.34 -8.35
N ASP A 7 48.75 -40.54 -8.10
CA ASP A 7 48.07 -40.58 -6.79
C ASP A 7 46.74 -39.84 -6.86
N ARG A 8 45.77 -40.46 -6.19
CA ARG A 8 44.33 -40.24 -6.30
C ARG A 8 43.92 -39.05 -5.44
N GLU A 9 43.15 -38.12 -5.99
CA GLU A 9 42.16 -37.37 -5.21
C GLU A 9 40.82 -37.31 -5.95
N PHE A 10 39.90 -38.06 -5.37
CA PHE A 10 38.48 -38.14 -5.67
C PHE A 10 37.81 -36.86 -5.16
N TRP A 11 37.54 -35.91 -6.05
CA TRP A 11 36.68 -34.77 -5.74
C TRP A 11 35.25 -35.10 -6.14
N ASP A 12 34.51 -35.67 -5.20
CA ASP A 12 33.05 -35.60 -5.17
C ASP A 12 32.66 -34.62 -4.06
N SER A 13 32.25 -33.42 -4.46
CA SER A 13 31.62 -32.44 -3.60
C SER A 13 30.79 -31.53 -4.50
N SER A 14 29.56 -31.98 -4.71
CA SER A 14 28.40 -31.22 -5.19
C SER A 14 28.47 -29.72 -4.87
N GLU A 15 28.86 -28.92 -5.86
CA GLU A 15 28.62 -27.47 -5.88
C GLU A 15 27.11 -27.24 -6.05
N THR A 16 26.40 -27.29 -4.93
CA THR A 16 25.04 -26.79 -4.84
C THR A 16 25.14 -25.28 -4.94
N LYS A 17 24.93 -24.73 -6.15
CA LYS A 17 24.73 -23.30 -6.36
C LYS A 17 23.52 -22.85 -5.54
N VAL A 18 23.78 -22.40 -4.32
CA VAL A 18 22.83 -21.64 -3.52
C VAL A 18 22.59 -20.35 -4.28
N LYS A 19 21.52 -20.32 -5.07
CA LYS A 19 20.94 -19.09 -5.58
C LYS A 19 20.50 -18.29 -4.36
N LEU A 20 21.32 -17.32 -3.98
CA LEU A 20 20.91 -16.21 -3.14
C LEU A 20 19.69 -15.57 -3.80
N HIS A 21 18.52 -15.90 -3.27
CA HIS A 21 17.28 -15.23 -3.55
C HIS A 21 17.37 -13.88 -2.84
N GLU A 22 18.04 -12.91 -3.45
CA GLU A 22 17.90 -11.51 -3.06
C GLU A 22 16.49 -11.06 -3.46
N SER A 23 15.51 -11.39 -2.64
CA SER A 23 14.23 -10.67 -2.62
C SER A 23 14.48 -9.29 -2.04
N SER A 24 15.07 -8.41 -2.84
CA SER A 24 15.03 -6.98 -2.56
C SER A 24 13.58 -6.52 -2.80
N LEU A 25 12.76 -6.57 -1.74
CA LEU A 25 11.51 -5.84 -1.70
C LEU A 25 11.87 -4.35 -1.75
N SER A 26 12.01 -3.80 -2.95
CA SER A 26 12.12 -2.35 -3.12
C SER A 26 10.88 -1.72 -2.48
N ALA A 27 11.07 -0.92 -1.42
CA ALA A 27 9.97 -0.24 -0.76
C ALA A 27 9.12 0.50 -1.80
N VAL A 28 7.81 0.21 -1.82
CA VAL A 28 6.88 0.84 -2.77
C VAL A 28 6.78 2.32 -2.43
N TYR A 29 7.36 3.17 -3.27
CA TYR A 29 7.37 4.61 -3.05
C TYR A 29 6.05 5.25 -3.51
N HIS A 30 5.33 5.88 -2.57
CA HIS A 30 4.09 6.59 -2.84
C HIS A 30 4.35 8.08 -3.05
N PHE A 31 3.93 8.62 -4.21
CA PHE A 31 4.10 10.03 -4.53
C PHE A 31 3.05 10.88 -3.83
N LYS A 32 3.49 11.81 -2.98
CA LYS A 32 2.63 12.78 -2.30
C LYS A 32 2.13 13.84 -3.28
N LEU A 33 0.84 13.81 -3.62
CA LEU A 33 0.27 14.71 -4.63
C LEU A 33 -1.03 15.34 -4.13
N TRP A 34 -1.32 16.54 -4.63
CA TRP A 34 -2.67 17.10 -4.58
C TRP A 34 -3.61 16.25 -5.43
N ILE A 35 -4.85 16.06 -4.98
CA ILE A 35 -5.87 15.29 -5.70
C ILE A 35 -6.11 15.89 -7.08
N GLY A 36 -6.19 17.21 -7.19
CA GLY A 36 -6.30 17.93 -8.46
C GLY A 36 -5.17 17.58 -9.43
N THR A 37 -3.94 17.43 -8.93
CA THR A 37 -2.82 16.98 -9.74
C THR A 37 -3.00 15.54 -10.19
N VAL A 38 -3.40 14.62 -9.30
CA VAL A 38 -3.68 13.21 -9.65
C VAL A 38 -4.68 13.11 -10.80
N ARG A 39 -5.78 13.88 -10.74
CA ARG A 39 -6.79 13.90 -11.81
C ARG A 39 -6.24 14.34 -13.17
N SER A 40 -5.28 15.27 -13.15
CA SER A 40 -4.67 15.84 -14.36
C SER A 40 -3.54 14.99 -14.94
N LEU A 41 -3.14 13.91 -14.27
CA LEU A 41 -2.05 13.06 -14.74
C LEU A 41 -2.38 12.42 -16.07
N LYS A 42 -1.39 12.36 -16.96
CA LYS A 42 -1.51 11.63 -18.23
C LYS A 42 -1.30 10.15 -17.98
N GLN A 43 -2.20 9.33 -18.53
CA GLN A 43 -2.02 7.89 -18.54
C GLN A 43 -0.76 7.51 -19.33
N ASN A 44 0.02 6.56 -18.80
CA ASN A 44 1.05 5.91 -19.58
C ASN A 44 0.39 5.06 -20.67
N VAL A 45 0.84 5.19 -21.92
CA VAL A 45 0.23 4.48 -23.06
C VAL A 45 0.33 2.95 -22.91
N SER A 46 1.32 2.47 -22.15
CA SER A 46 1.61 1.05 -22.00
C SER A 46 0.68 0.30 -21.03
N ASP A 47 0.01 0.98 -20.09
CA ASP A 47 -0.92 0.33 -19.15
C ASP A 47 -1.94 1.29 -18.51
N TYR A 48 -2.91 0.75 -17.78
CA TYR A 48 -3.93 1.52 -17.07
C TYR A 48 -3.60 1.77 -15.59
N LYS A 49 -2.40 1.39 -15.12
CA LYS A 49 -2.02 1.42 -13.70
C LYS A 49 -0.95 2.46 -13.40
N THR A 50 -0.40 3.09 -14.44
CA THR A 50 0.72 4.02 -14.32
C THR A 50 0.44 5.32 -15.05
N ALA A 51 0.95 6.39 -14.47
CA ALA A 51 0.76 7.75 -14.93
C ALA A 51 2.11 8.45 -15.11
N ILE A 52 2.12 9.47 -15.97
CA ILE A 52 3.29 10.31 -16.22
C ILE A 52 3.18 11.56 -15.35
N PHE A 53 4.17 11.77 -14.49
CA PHE A 53 4.32 12.96 -13.65
C PHE A 53 5.73 13.55 -13.83
N GLY A 54 5.82 14.69 -14.53
CA GLY A 54 7.11 15.19 -15.03
C GLY A 54 7.79 14.14 -15.91
N GLN A 55 9.05 13.84 -15.61
CA GLN A 55 9.83 12.79 -16.29
C GLN A 55 9.67 11.39 -15.67
N LYS A 56 8.78 11.21 -14.69
CA LYS A 56 8.64 9.96 -13.92
C LYS A 56 7.36 9.22 -14.30
N VAL A 57 7.47 7.89 -14.32
CA VAL A 57 6.31 6.98 -14.36
C VAL A 57 5.98 6.59 -12.92
N ILE A 58 4.75 6.87 -12.49
CA ILE A 58 4.29 6.62 -11.12
C ILE A 58 3.10 5.68 -11.13
N ALA A 59 3.03 4.80 -10.13
CA ALA A 59 1.92 3.85 -9.96
C ALA A 59 1.19 4.03 -8.61
N TYR A 60 1.86 4.64 -7.64
CA TYR A 60 1.39 4.74 -6.26
C TYR A 60 1.40 6.20 -5.82
N VAL A 61 0.33 6.59 -5.14
CA VAL A 61 0.10 7.96 -4.68
C VAL A 61 -0.22 7.97 -3.20
N ASP A 62 0.14 9.07 -2.55
CA ASP A 62 -0.17 9.40 -1.17
C ASP A 62 -0.97 10.70 -1.17
N VAL A 63 -2.26 10.61 -0.85
CA VAL A 63 -3.20 11.74 -0.86
C VAL A 63 -3.87 11.89 0.50
N LEU A 64 -4.35 13.09 0.78
CA LEU A 64 -5.13 13.41 1.97
C LEU A 64 -6.34 14.22 1.52
N GLY A 65 -7.54 13.87 1.97
CA GLY A 65 -8.76 14.58 1.59
C GLY A 65 -9.95 14.23 2.48
N THR A 66 -10.92 15.12 2.51
CA THR A 66 -12.18 14.97 3.26
C THR A 66 -13.16 14.10 2.48
N VAL A 67 -13.80 13.15 3.15
CA VAL A 67 -14.87 12.34 2.57
C VAL A 67 -16.08 13.23 2.31
N ILE A 68 -16.46 13.37 1.05
CA ILE A 68 -17.66 14.12 0.64
C ILE A 68 -18.82 13.22 0.22
N ASP A 69 -18.53 11.97 -0.12
CA ASP A 69 -19.54 10.95 -0.46
C ASP A 69 -18.98 9.55 -0.20
N LYS A 70 -19.87 8.58 0.00
CA LYS A 70 -19.51 7.17 0.15
C LYS A 70 -20.53 6.26 -0.51
N VAL A 71 -20.03 5.22 -1.16
CA VAL A 71 -20.84 4.16 -1.78
C VAL A 71 -20.25 2.81 -1.42
N SER A 72 -21.08 1.95 -0.86
CA SER A 72 -20.70 0.55 -0.59
C SER A 72 -21.22 -0.36 -1.71
N TYR A 73 -20.33 -1.13 -2.34
CA TYR A 73 -20.66 -2.06 -3.41
C TYR A 73 -20.01 -3.43 -3.16
N GLY A 74 -20.81 -4.38 -2.67
CA GLY A 74 -20.35 -5.74 -2.38
C GLY A 74 -19.15 -5.76 -1.42
N LYS A 75 -18.00 -6.23 -1.91
CA LYS A 75 -16.73 -6.32 -1.16
C LYS A 75 -15.85 -5.07 -1.29
N THR A 76 -16.40 -3.95 -1.72
CA THR A 76 -15.64 -2.71 -1.90
C THR A 76 -16.42 -1.52 -1.36
N ASP A 77 -15.76 -0.71 -0.53
CA ASP A 77 -16.24 0.61 -0.18
C ASP A 77 -15.54 1.64 -1.06
N ILE A 78 -16.30 2.62 -1.53
CA ILE A 78 -15.81 3.71 -2.36
C ILE A 78 -16.03 5.00 -1.58
N TYR A 79 -14.95 5.70 -1.28
CA TYR A 79 -14.95 7.01 -0.64
C TYR A 79 -14.57 8.07 -1.66
N VAL A 80 -15.37 9.11 -1.78
CA VAL A 80 -15.07 10.26 -2.64
C VAL A 80 -14.39 11.32 -1.78
N LEU A 81 -13.16 11.66 -2.13
CA LEU A 81 -12.29 12.54 -1.35
C LEU A 81 -12.09 13.89 -2.05
N ASP A 82 -12.13 14.97 -1.28
CA ASP A 82 -11.85 16.34 -1.71
C ASP A 82 -10.78 16.99 -0.82
N ASP A 83 -9.76 17.60 -1.44
CA ASP A 83 -8.69 18.35 -0.75
C ASP A 83 -8.69 19.84 -1.12
N GLY A 84 -9.75 20.32 -1.77
CA GLY A 84 -9.89 21.67 -2.30
C GLY A 84 -9.18 21.91 -3.64
N SER A 85 -8.31 20.99 -4.07
CA SER A 85 -7.67 21.03 -5.40
C SER A 85 -8.39 20.15 -6.43
N GLY A 86 -9.15 19.15 -5.97
CA GLY A 86 -9.97 18.29 -6.81
C GLY A 86 -10.61 17.14 -6.03
N VAL A 87 -11.42 16.36 -6.74
CA VAL A 87 -12.19 15.26 -6.17
C VAL A 87 -11.80 13.91 -6.81
N ILE A 88 -11.56 12.87 -6.01
CA ILE A 88 -11.21 11.53 -6.51
C ILE A 88 -11.91 10.40 -5.75
N SER A 89 -12.22 9.32 -6.47
CA SER A 89 -12.75 8.10 -5.86
C SER A 89 -11.62 7.20 -5.35
N CYS A 90 -11.66 6.87 -4.07
CA CYS A 90 -10.81 5.90 -3.39
C CYS A 90 -11.59 4.60 -3.14
N HIS A 91 -11.05 3.47 -3.59
CA HIS A 91 -11.62 2.14 -3.50
C HIS A 91 -10.89 1.34 -2.43
N VAL A 92 -11.64 0.84 -1.44
CA VAL A 92 -11.14 0.05 -0.32
C VAL A 92 -11.76 -1.35 -0.40
N ILE A 93 -10.92 -2.38 -0.51
CA ILE A 93 -11.40 -3.77 -0.53
C ILE A 93 -11.72 -4.20 0.90
N LYS A 94 -12.96 -4.66 1.11
CA LYS A 94 -13.36 -5.29 2.36
C LYS A 94 -12.69 -6.66 2.45
N HIS A 95 -11.88 -6.84 3.49
CA HIS A 95 -11.25 -8.13 3.79
C HIS A 95 -12.26 -9.08 4.47
N THR A 96 -13.41 -9.34 3.86
CA THR A 96 -14.56 -10.02 4.52
C THR A 96 -14.20 -11.42 5.05
N ALA A 97 -13.40 -12.20 4.32
CA ALA A 97 -13.03 -13.56 4.73
C ALA A 97 -11.99 -13.58 5.88
N GLU A 98 -11.08 -12.60 5.91
CA GLU A 98 -10.11 -12.47 7.00
C GLU A 98 -10.78 -11.93 8.26
N LEU A 99 -11.72 -10.98 8.09
CA LEU A 99 -12.54 -10.45 9.18
C LEU A 99 -13.45 -11.53 9.79
N GLU A 100 -14.07 -12.41 8.97
CA GLU A 100 -14.85 -13.55 9.47
C GLU A 100 -13.96 -14.53 10.25
N ARG A 101 -12.79 -14.89 9.72
CA ARG A 101 -11.84 -15.77 10.41
C ARG A 101 -11.34 -15.17 11.74
N ILE A 102 -11.16 -13.86 11.80
CA ILE A 102 -10.76 -13.14 13.02
C ILE A 102 -11.90 -13.05 14.02
N ALA A 103 -13.13 -12.83 13.56
CA ALA A 103 -14.31 -12.86 14.42
C ALA A 103 -14.51 -14.26 15.05
N GLU A 104 -14.28 -15.33 14.28
CA GLU A 104 -14.28 -16.71 14.79
C GLU A 104 -13.17 -16.95 15.82
N LEU A 105 -11.95 -16.49 15.54
CA LEU A 105 -10.84 -16.54 16.50
C LEU A 105 -11.17 -15.76 17.77
N ARG A 106 -11.73 -14.55 17.65
CA ARG A 106 -12.15 -13.71 18.79
C ARG A 106 -13.25 -14.38 19.61
N ALA A 107 -14.23 -15.01 18.96
CA ALA A 107 -15.29 -15.74 19.64
C ALA A 107 -14.73 -16.93 20.43
N SER A 108 -13.75 -17.65 19.86
CA SER A 108 -13.06 -18.75 20.55
C SER A 108 -12.21 -18.28 21.73
N LEU A 109 -11.58 -17.10 21.60
CA LEU A 109 -10.80 -16.44 22.66
C LEU A 109 -11.65 -15.92 23.82
N GLN A 110 -12.91 -15.56 23.59
CA GLN A 110 -13.83 -15.11 24.65
C GLN A 110 -14.42 -16.27 25.46
N THR A 111 -14.42 -17.49 24.91
CA THR A 111 -14.96 -18.68 25.58
C THR A 111 -13.96 -19.44 26.44
N ASP A 112 -12.65 -19.25 26.24
CA ASP A 112 -11.60 -19.88 27.05
C ASP A 112 -10.83 -18.84 27.86
N SER A 113 -11.03 -18.80 29.19
CA SER A 113 -10.36 -17.90 30.14
C SER A 113 -8.87 -18.22 30.36
N SER A 114 -8.27 -19.04 29.50
CA SER A 114 -6.90 -19.54 29.69
C SER A 114 -6.30 -19.92 28.35
N ILE A 115 -5.82 -18.95 27.58
CA ILE A 115 -4.68 -19.11 26.66
C ILE A 115 -3.96 -17.76 26.56
N MET A 116 -2.74 -17.74 27.12
CA MET A 116 -1.69 -16.80 26.75
C MET A 116 -1.42 -16.93 25.25
N LEU A 117 -1.22 -15.78 24.60
CA LEU A 117 -0.35 -15.57 23.44
C LEU A 117 -0.06 -16.84 22.61
N ILE A 118 -0.84 -17.07 21.55
CA ILE A 118 -0.27 -17.73 20.37
C ILE A 118 0.55 -16.67 19.63
N CYS A 119 1.65 -16.25 20.27
CA CYS A 119 2.83 -15.77 19.57
C CYS A 119 3.58 -17.03 19.19
N ASN A 120 3.24 -17.58 18.02
CA ASN A 120 4.19 -18.47 17.37
C ASN A 120 5.42 -17.64 17.02
N GLU A 121 6.58 -18.19 17.32
CA GLU A 121 7.91 -17.63 17.12
C GLU A 121 8.12 -17.26 15.65
N GLU A 122 7.76 -16.03 15.29
CA GLU A 122 8.19 -15.24 14.14
C GLU A 122 7.40 -13.92 14.28
N ASP A 123 8.10 -12.78 14.36
CA ASP A 123 7.58 -11.42 14.66
C ASP A 123 6.36 -10.96 13.80
N ASP A 124 5.99 -11.73 12.79
CA ASP A 124 4.95 -11.43 11.81
C ASP A 124 3.50 -11.58 12.33
N GLY A 125 3.28 -12.30 13.43
CA GLY A 125 1.94 -12.61 13.93
C GLY A 125 1.23 -11.41 14.58
N LEU A 126 1.98 -10.61 15.35
CA LEU A 126 1.44 -9.48 16.09
C LEU A 126 1.27 -8.24 15.20
N GLU A 127 2.20 -8.01 14.28
CA GLU A 127 2.09 -6.94 13.27
C GLU A 127 0.92 -7.19 12.32
N ASN A 128 0.69 -8.45 11.90
CA ASN A 128 -0.50 -8.78 11.11
C ASN A 128 -1.79 -8.56 11.89
N LEU A 129 -1.84 -8.94 13.18
CA LEU A 129 -3.01 -8.67 14.03
C LEU A 129 -3.26 -7.17 14.20
N LEU A 130 -2.24 -6.36 14.47
CA LEU A 130 -2.36 -4.91 14.58
C LEU A 130 -2.80 -4.27 13.25
N THR A 131 -2.20 -4.68 12.13
CA THR A 131 -2.57 -4.22 10.79
C THR A 131 -4.00 -4.60 10.44
N ILE A 132 -4.47 -5.78 10.86
CA ILE A 132 -5.83 -6.23 10.58
C ILE A 132 -6.85 -5.61 11.56
N LEU A 133 -6.48 -5.36 12.81
CA LEU A 133 -7.30 -4.60 13.78
C LEU A 133 -7.38 -3.10 13.40
N GLU A 134 -6.35 -2.54 12.76
CA GLU A 134 -6.42 -1.23 12.13
C GLU A 134 -7.34 -1.23 10.90
N LYS A 135 -7.38 -2.34 10.14
CA LYS A 135 -8.35 -2.57 9.06
C LYS A 135 -9.76 -2.93 9.55
N GLU A 136 -9.94 -3.30 10.82
CA GLU A 136 -11.26 -3.46 11.46
C GLU A 136 -11.96 -2.11 11.67
N LYS A 137 -11.24 -0.98 11.55
CA LYS A 137 -11.85 0.33 11.73
C LYS A 137 -12.74 0.70 10.54
N SER A 138 -14.03 0.48 10.81
CA SER A 138 -15.10 1.46 10.67
C SER A 138 -15.20 2.16 9.33
N GLU A 139 -16.25 1.80 8.61
CA GLU A 139 -16.83 2.60 7.53
C GLU A 139 -16.65 4.10 7.78
N TYR A 140 -15.83 4.76 6.96
CA TYR A 140 -15.52 6.17 7.14
C TYR A 140 -16.77 7.02 6.83
N SER A 141 -16.94 8.09 7.58
CA SER A 141 -18.10 8.97 7.49
C SER A 141 -17.81 10.21 6.66
N VAL A 142 -18.87 10.75 6.03
CA VAL A 142 -18.80 12.03 5.35
C VAL A 142 -18.39 13.11 6.36
N GLY A 143 -17.41 13.93 5.99
CA GLY A 143 -16.80 14.95 6.86
C GLY A 143 -15.52 14.51 7.56
N GLU A 144 -15.15 13.22 7.52
CA GLU A 144 -13.84 12.77 8.02
C GLU A 144 -12.74 13.04 7.00
N THR A 145 -11.57 13.46 7.47
CA THR A 145 -10.37 13.59 6.64
C THR A 145 -9.60 12.28 6.65
N LEU A 146 -9.31 11.74 5.46
CA LEU A 146 -8.61 10.47 5.29
C LEU A 146 -7.24 10.69 4.65
N HIS A 147 -6.23 10.03 5.21
CA HIS A 147 -4.94 9.81 4.56
C HIS A 147 -4.97 8.47 3.83
N VAL A 148 -4.71 8.50 2.53
CA VAL A 148 -4.78 7.33 1.65
C VAL A 148 -3.45 7.15 0.94
N GLN A 149 -2.89 5.96 1.09
CA GLN A 149 -1.79 5.47 0.25
C GLN A 149 -2.35 4.35 -0.62
N GLY A 150 -2.20 4.49 -1.94
CA GLY A 150 -2.84 3.54 -2.84
C GLY A 150 -2.28 3.53 -4.26
N LYS A 151 -2.73 2.54 -5.01
CA LYS A 151 -2.36 2.33 -6.41
C LYS A 151 -3.33 3.04 -7.35
N LEU A 152 -2.78 3.67 -8.38
CA LEU A 152 -3.54 4.29 -9.45
C LEU A 152 -4.19 3.23 -10.36
N SER A 153 -5.39 3.57 -10.85
CA SER A 153 -6.08 2.84 -11.90
C SER A 153 -6.87 3.82 -12.76
N PHE A 154 -6.62 3.79 -14.07
CA PHE A 154 -7.33 4.61 -15.04
C PHE A 154 -8.46 3.80 -15.66
N TYR A 155 -9.69 4.28 -15.54
CA TYR A 155 -10.84 3.60 -16.10
C TYR A 155 -11.92 4.60 -16.49
N LYS A 156 -12.48 4.45 -17.69
CA LYS A 156 -13.49 5.38 -18.25
C LYS A 156 -13.05 6.85 -18.16
N GLU A 157 -11.82 7.12 -18.58
CA GLU A 157 -11.25 8.47 -18.62
C GLU A 157 -11.03 9.14 -17.26
N GLU A 158 -11.12 8.37 -16.16
CA GLU A 158 -10.93 8.88 -14.81
C GLU A 158 -9.89 8.07 -14.03
N TRP A 159 -9.07 8.79 -13.25
CA TRP A 159 -8.19 8.19 -12.27
C TRP A 159 -8.94 7.81 -11.00
N LYS A 160 -8.61 6.62 -10.49
CA LYS A 160 -9.10 6.08 -9.22
C LYS A 160 -7.92 5.60 -8.40
N ILE A 161 -8.08 5.59 -7.08
CA ILE A 161 -7.08 5.08 -6.15
C ILE A 161 -7.62 3.79 -5.53
N PHE A 162 -6.86 2.70 -5.61
CA PHE A 162 -7.12 1.49 -4.83
C PHE A 162 -6.25 1.55 -3.58
N ALA A 163 -6.87 1.72 -2.41
CA ALA A 163 -6.16 1.93 -1.16
C ALA A 163 -5.37 0.67 -0.76
N ASN A 164 -4.09 0.86 -0.48
CA ASN A 164 -3.26 -0.08 0.25
C ASN A 164 -3.40 0.16 1.75
N THR A 165 -3.37 1.43 2.15
CA THR A 165 -3.51 1.89 3.52
C THR A 165 -4.46 3.09 3.55
N ILE A 166 -5.32 3.15 4.56
CA ILE A 166 -6.27 4.24 4.76
C ILE A 166 -6.47 4.46 6.26
N ARG A 167 -6.50 5.72 6.70
CA ARG A 167 -6.78 6.09 8.09
C ARG A 167 -7.37 7.49 8.20
N VAL A 168 -8.09 7.74 9.29
CA VAL A 168 -8.55 9.08 9.66
C VAL A 168 -7.36 9.89 10.17
N VAL A 169 -7.35 11.17 9.84
CA VAL A 169 -6.33 12.14 10.30
C VAL A 169 -6.96 13.32 11.01
N GLU A 170 -6.20 13.91 11.94
CA GLU A 170 -6.58 15.11 12.66
C GLU A 170 -6.21 16.38 11.87
N PHE A 171 -6.79 17.51 12.26
CA PHE A 171 -6.65 18.80 11.58
C PHE A 171 -5.19 19.28 11.49
N GLU A 172 -4.40 19.04 12.54
CA GLU A 172 -2.98 19.39 12.59
C GLU A 172 -2.20 18.68 11.47
N GLU A 173 -2.54 17.43 11.18
CA GLU A 173 -1.89 16.65 10.13
C GLU A 173 -2.29 17.14 8.73
N GLU A 174 -3.56 17.51 8.55
CA GLU A 174 -4.05 18.14 7.31
C GLU A 174 -3.29 19.44 7.00
N ASN A 175 -3.10 20.29 8.01
CA ASN A 175 -2.35 21.54 7.83
C ASN A 175 -0.85 21.27 7.53
N HIS A 176 -0.24 20.32 8.24
CA HIS A 176 1.14 19.90 7.93
C HIS A 176 1.26 19.39 6.49
N ARG A 177 0.27 18.62 6.01
CA ARG A 177 0.26 18.12 4.63
C ARG A 177 0.20 19.25 3.60
N CYS A 178 -0.55 20.30 3.87
CA CYS A 178 -0.63 21.45 2.98
C CYS A 178 0.73 22.16 2.84
N ILE A 179 1.43 22.35 3.95
CA ILE A 179 2.78 22.95 3.98
C ILE A 179 3.79 22.03 3.28
N GLU A 180 3.72 20.73 3.55
CA GLU A 180 4.58 19.73 2.92
C GLU A 180 4.41 19.73 1.40
N LEU A 181 3.18 19.61 0.90
CA LEU A 181 2.90 19.61 -0.54
C LEU A 181 3.34 20.93 -1.18
N HIS A 182 3.10 22.08 -0.55
CA HIS A 182 3.61 23.36 -1.05
C HIS A 182 5.13 23.33 -1.26
N HIS A 183 5.87 22.79 -0.28
CA HIS A 183 7.33 22.65 -0.38
C HIS A 183 7.74 21.67 -1.49
N LEU A 184 7.09 20.51 -1.57
CA LEU A 184 7.38 19.47 -2.58
C LEU A 184 7.20 20.02 -4.00
N TYR A 185 6.07 20.68 -4.28
CA TYR A 185 5.81 21.25 -5.60
C TYR A 185 6.79 22.37 -5.94
N LYS A 186 7.07 23.26 -4.98
CA LYS A 186 7.95 24.41 -5.21
C LYS A 186 9.41 24.01 -5.45
N ASN A 187 9.91 23.01 -4.71
CA ASN A 187 11.34 22.74 -4.63
C ASN A 187 11.78 21.41 -5.24
N ILE A 188 10.89 20.41 -5.29
CA ILE A 188 11.24 19.05 -5.74
C ILE A 188 10.60 18.75 -7.09
N TYR A 189 9.28 18.93 -7.24
CA TYR A 189 8.59 18.54 -8.47
C TYR A 189 8.90 19.49 -9.63
N LYS A 190 8.96 20.81 -9.40
CA LYS A 190 9.41 21.79 -10.40
C LYS A 190 10.81 21.55 -10.97
N ARG A 191 11.71 20.87 -10.24
CA ARG A 191 13.05 20.54 -10.76
C ARG A 191 13.05 19.32 -11.68
N ASN A 192 11.96 18.56 -11.69
CA ASN A 192 11.79 17.31 -12.42
C ASN A 192 10.75 17.40 -13.56
N GLU A 193 10.19 18.59 -13.79
CA GLU A 193 9.44 18.99 -14.99
C GLU A 193 10.42 19.55 -16.03
#